data_AF-A0A4Y8AJ03-F1
#
_entry.id   AF-A0A4Y8AJ03-F1
#
_cell.length_a   1.000
_cell.length_b   1.000
_cell.length_c   1.000
_cell.angle_alpha   90.00
_cell.angle_beta   90.00
_cell.angle_gamma   90.00
#
_symmetry.space_group_name_H-M   'P 1'
#
loop_
_entity.id
_entity.type
_entity.pdbx_description
1 polymer ?
#
loop_
_entity_poly.entity_id
_entity_poly.type
_entity_poly.pdbx_seq_one_letter_code
_entity_poly.pdbx_strand_id
1 'polypeptide(L)'
;MKSKEEILNSYYAHGADGMPEINADSLLKAMEEYRRQAEEAAFNAARLQNNNQPAFVTFADYQASLQAQIKQFPKKDTVQLVADSIVEQFLPDDPTQHTFEFSFKIDGTNHTARYKRNPQGQWEYAGKN
;
A
#
# COMPACT_ATOMS: atom_id res chain seq x y z
N MET A 1 6.78 -13.70 23.48
CA MET A 1 7.47 -12.79 22.54
C MET A 1 8.95 -12.92 22.79
N LYS A 2 9.75 -13.12 21.75
CA LYS A 2 11.22 -13.13 21.87
C LYS A 2 11.72 -11.68 21.85
N SER A 3 12.80 -11.41 22.57
CA SER A 3 13.47 -10.12 22.52
C SER A 3 14.16 -9.92 21.17
N LYS A 4 14.42 -8.66 20.79
CA LYS A 4 15.14 -8.33 19.55
C LYS A 4 16.47 -9.10 19.42
N GLU A 5 17.20 -9.21 20.52
CA GLU A 5 18.48 -9.92 20.57
C GLU A 5 18.33 -11.44 20.42
N GLU A 6 17.27 -12.03 20.98
CA GLU A 6 16.97 -13.46 20.84
C GLU A 6 16.55 -13.82 19.41
N ILE A 7 15.81 -12.92 18.75
CA ILE A 7 15.45 -13.08 17.33
C ILE A 7 16.72 -12.97 16.50
N LEU A 8 17.51 -11.91 16.65
CA LEU A 8 18.75 -11.72 15.90
C LEU A 8 19.73 -12.90 16.09
N ASN A 9 19.84 -13.40 17.33
CA ASN A 9 20.71 -14.53 17.66
C ASN A 9 20.31 -15.84 16.97
N SER A 10 19.03 -16.02 16.66
CA SER A 10 18.57 -17.21 15.94
C SER A 10 18.95 -17.24 14.45
N TYR A 11 19.41 -16.13 13.90
CA TYR A 11 19.81 -16.00 12.49
C TYR A 11 21.32 -15.85 12.28
N TYR A 12 22.12 -15.77 13.35
CA TYR A 12 23.58 -15.84 13.23
C TYR A 12 24.00 -17.25 12.82
N ALA A 13 24.86 -17.33 11.80
CA ALA A 13 25.67 -18.49 11.52
C ALA A 13 27.06 -18.31 12.15
N HIS A 14 27.80 -19.39 12.33
CA HIS A 14 29.21 -19.29 12.70
C HIS A 14 30.05 -19.36 11.43
N GLY A 15 30.89 -18.35 11.22
CA GLY A 15 31.89 -18.32 10.15
C GLY A 15 32.94 -19.40 10.35
N ALA A 16 33.81 -19.61 9.35
CA ALA A 16 34.89 -20.60 9.41
C ALA A 16 35.92 -20.31 10.54
N ASP A 17 35.94 -19.07 11.04
CA ASP A 17 36.73 -18.59 12.17
C ASP A 17 36.01 -18.74 13.53
N GLY A 18 34.78 -19.27 13.54
CA GLY A 18 33.95 -19.39 14.73
C GLY A 18 33.30 -18.09 15.19
N MET A 19 33.43 -16.99 14.44
CA MET A 19 32.76 -15.73 14.77
C MET A 19 31.30 -15.75 14.27
N PRO A 20 30.36 -15.15 15.02
CA PRO A 20 28.99 -15.02 14.57
C PRO A 20 28.92 -14.07 13.37
N GLU A 21 28.44 -14.59 12.24
CA GLU A 21 28.21 -13.85 11.01
C GLU A 21 26.73 -13.88 10.64
N ILE A 22 26.21 -12.76 10.15
CA ILE A 22 24.85 -12.66 9.62
C ILE A 22 24.91 -12.06 8.23
N ASN A 23 24.40 -12.80 7.25
CA ASN A 23 24.26 -12.29 5.89
C ASN A 23 23.02 -11.40 5.77
N ALA A 24 22.94 -10.63 4.68
CA ALA A 24 21.87 -9.67 4.45
C ALA A 24 20.46 -10.31 4.46
N ASP A 25 20.31 -11.49 3.86
CA ASP A 25 19.05 -12.25 3.85
C ASP A 25 18.60 -12.69 5.26
N SER A 26 19.54 -13.17 6.07
CA SER A 26 19.30 -13.59 7.45
C SER A 26 18.95 -12.40 8.34
N LEU A 27 19.60 -11.25 8.13
CA LEU A 27 19.26 -10.01 8.82
C LEU A 27 17.86 -9.53 8.44
N LEU A 28 17.51 -9.58 7.15
CA LEU A 28 16.18 -9.20 6.68
C LEU A 28 15.10 -10.09 7.30
N LYS A 29 15.32 -11.41 7.38
CA LYS A 29 14.41 -12.35 8.05
C LYS A 29 14.27 -12.05 9.54
N ALA A 30 15.36 -11.75 10.23
CA ALA A 30 15.34 -11.36 11.65
C ALA A 30 14.50 -10.09 11.88
N MET A 31 14.65 -9.10 10.99
CA MET A 31 13.89 -7.87 11.05
C MET A 31 12.39 -8.10 10.77
N GLU A 32 12.06 -8.95 9.80
CA GLU A 32 10.67 -9.28 9.48
C GLU A 32 9.97 -10.03 10.62
N GLU A 33 10.66 -10.98 11.26
CA GLU A 33 10.15 -11.70 12.43
C GLU A 33 9.93 -10.73 13.61
N TYR A 34 10.89 -9.84 13.88
CA TYR A 34 10.72 -8.82 14.92
C TYR A 34 9.53 -7.90 14.64
N ARG A 35 9.38 -7.43 13.39
CA ARG A 35 8.25 -6.61 12.95
C ARG A 35 6.92 -7.33 13.20
N ARG A 36 6.82 -8.61 12.81
CA ARG A 36 5.61 -9.42 12.98
C ARG A 36 5.25 -9.62 14.45
N GLN A 37 6.24 -9.91 15.31
CA GLN A 37 5.99 -10.06 16.74
C GLN A 37 5.56 -8.75 17.40
N ALA A 38 6.14 -7.63 16.97
CA ALA A 38 5.75 -6.30 17.46
C ALA A 38 4.33 -5.93 17.04
N GLU A 39 3.93 -6.23 15.80
CA GLU A 39 2.56 -6.02 15.33
C GLU A 39 1.54 -6.89 16.07
N GLU A 40 1.85 -8.16 16.30
CA GLU A 40 0.98 -9.07 17.06
C GLU A 40 0.84 -8.61 18.53
N ALA A 41 1.92 -8.16 19.15
CA ALA A 41 1.88 -7.60 20.51
C ALA A 41 1.06 -6.31 20.58
N ALA A 42 1.24 -5.41 19.61
CA ALA A 42 0.45 -4.18 19.51
C ALA A 42 -1.03 -4.48 19.28
N PHE A 43 -1.36 -5.45 18.42
CA PHE A 43 -2.73 -5.92 18.20
C PHE A 43 -3.34 -6.48 19.49
N ASN A 44 -2.62 -7.33 20.22
CA ASN A 44 -3.09 -7.89 21.49
C ASN A 44 -3.28 -6.80 22.57
N ALA A 45 -2.42 -5.79 22.61
CA ALA A 45 -2.50 -4.67 23.55
C ALA A 45 -3.63 -3.68 23.23
N ALA A 46 -3.85 -3.40 21.94
CA ALA A 46 -4.86 -2.46 21.45
C ALA A 46 -6.21 -3.12 21.12
N ARG A 47 -6.37 -4.41 21.44
CA ARG A 47 -7.55 -5.20 21.09
C ARG A 47 -8.81 -4.57 21.68
N LEU A 48 -9.53 -3.81 20.85
CA LEU A 48 -10.82 -3.23 21.16
C LEU A 48 -11.82 -4.35 21.45
N GLN A 49 -12.36 -4.35 22.66
CA GLN A 49 -13.49 -5.20 23.02
C GLN A 49 -14.77 -4.54 22.50
N ASN A 50 -15.53 -5.25 21.67
CA ASN A 50 -16.83 -4.83 21.19
C ASN A 50 -17.87 -5.79 21.75
N ASN A 51 -18.76 -5.30 22.63
CA ASN A 51 -19.73 -6.13 23.37
C ASN A 51 -19.10 -7.36 24.07
N ASN A 52 -18.03 -7.15 24.83
CA ASN A 52 -17.32 -8.20 25.58
C ASN A 52 -16.68 -9.30 24.71
N GLN A 53 -16.64 -9.11 23.38
CA GLN A 53 -15.96 -10.00 22.45
C GLN A 53 -14.92 -9.20 21.65
N PRO A 54 -13.74 -9.78 21.39
CA PRO A 54 -12.75 -9.12 20.55
C PRO A 54 -13.28 -9.02 19.11
N ALA A 55 -13.15 -7.84 18.48
CA ALA A 55 -13.59 -7.62 17.09
C ALA A 55 -12.89 -8.56 16.08
N PHE A 56 -11.69 -9.04 16.43
CA PHE A 56 -10.96 -10.10 15.74
C PHE A 56 -10.41 -11.08 16.78
N VAL A 57 -10.66 -12.37 16.60
CA VAL A 57 -10.30 -13.41 17.58
C VAL A 57 -8.78 -13.59 17.64
N THR A 58 -8.11 -13.54 16.48
CA THR A 58 -6.65 -13.65 16.37
C THR A 58 -6.04 -12.53 15.52
N PHE A 59 -4.73 -12.31 15.66
CA PHE A 59 -3.98 -11.41 14.78
C PHE A 59 -4.03 -11.86 13.32
N ALA A 60 -4.09 -13.17 13.07
CA ALA A 60 -4.26 -13.72 11.72
C ALA A 60 -5.62 -13.34 11.11
N ASP A 61 -6.70 -13.36 11.90
CA ASP A 61 -8.02 -12.92 11.45
C ASP A 61 -8.03 -11.43 11.11
N TYR A 62 -7.32 -10.62 11.91
CA TYR A 62 -7.14 -9.20 11.63
C TYR A 62 -6.35 -8.96 10.34
N GLN A 63 -5.21 -9.64 10.14
CA GLN A 63 -4.43 -9.53 8.90
C GLN A 63 -5.22 -10.01 7.68
N ALA A 64 -5.99 -11.11 7.81
CA ALA A 64 -6.86 -11.59 6.74
C ALA A 64 -7.97 -10.59 6.43
N SER A 65 -8.51 -9.88 7.43
CA SER A 65 -9.49 -8.81 7.22
C SER A 65 -8.91 -7.61 6.47
N LEU A 66 -7.64 -7.27 6.71
CA LEU A 66 -6.94 -6.23 5.95
C LEU A 66 -6.73 -6.68 4.50
N GLN A 67 -6.32 -7.92 4.26
CA GLN A 67 -6.22 -8.46 2.89
C GLN A 67 -7.59 -8.55 2.19
N ALA A 68 -8.66 -8.87 2.92
CA ALA A 68 -10.02 -8.86 2.39
C ALA A 68 -10.58 -7.43 2.16
N GLN A 69 -10.02 -6.41 2.82
CA GLN A 69 -10.24 -5.00 2.47
C GLN A 69 -9.44 -4.57 1.25
N ILE A 70 -8.35 -5.27 0.92
CA ILE A 70 -7.80 -5.32 -0.44
C ILE A 70 -8.70 -6.24 -1.32
N LYS A 71 -10.03 -6.18 -1.13
CA LYS A 71 -10.95 -6.49 -2.21
C LYS A 71 -10.56 -5.56 -3.33
N GLN A 72 -9.99 -6.16 -4.38
CA GLN A 72 -9.82 -5.62 -5.72
C GLN A 72 -10.56 -4.29 -5.86
N PHE A 73 -9.85 -3.17 -5.63
CA PHE A 73 -10.27 -1.94 -6.29
C PHE A 73 -10.42 -2.36 -7.75
N PRO A 74 -11.64 -2.28 -8.33
CA PRO A 74 -11.87 -2.76 -9.69
C PRO A 74 -10.81 -2.08 -10.51
N LYS A 75 -9.84 -2.84 -11.05
CA LYS A 75 -8.58 -2.36 -11.68
C LYS A 75 -8.85 -0.96 -12.22
N LYS A 76 -8.61 0.07 -11.40
CA LYS A 76 -8.91 1.44 -11.84
C LYS A 76 -7.90 1.59 -12.94
N ASP A 77 -8.40 1.85 -14.14
CA ASP A 77 -7.62 1.84 -15.35
C ASP A 77 -6.30 2.53 -15.04
N THR A 78 -5.16 1.83 -15.10
CA THR A 78 -3.87 2.39 -14.62
C THR A 78 -3.59 3.73 -15.31
N VAL A 79 -4.11 3.88 -16.52
CA VAL A 79 -4.21 5.11 -17.29
C VAL A 79 -5.01 6.19 -16.54
N GLN A 80 -6.22 5.92 -16.07
CA GLN A 80 -7.02 6.86 -15.30
C GLN A 80 -6.32 7.28 -13.99
N LEU A 81 -5.67 6.36 -13.28
CA LEU A 81 -5.01 6.70 -12.02
C LEU A 81 -3.79 7.62 -12.23
N VAL A 82 -3.01 7.37 -13.27
CA VAL A 82 -1.91 8.25 -13.67
C VAL A 82 -2.44 9.55 -14.26
N ALA A 83 -3.56 9.52 -14.98
CA ALA A 83 -4.19 10.74 -15.48
C ALA A 83 -4.68 11.62 -14.33
N ASP A 84 -5.33 11.03 -13.32
CA ASP A 84 -5.83 11.75 -12.15
C ASP A 84 -4.69 12.37 -11.31
N SER A 85 -3.50 11.76 -11.27
CA SER A 85 -2.35 12.36 -10.55
C SER A 85 -1.68 13.52 -11.31
N ILE A 86 -1.83 13.56 -12.63
CA ILE A 86 -1.32 14.64 -13.47
C ILE A 86 -2.34 15.79 -13.51
N VAL A 87 -3.62 15.47 -13.70
CA VAL A 87 -4.68 16.45 -14.01
C VAL A 87 -4.78 17.54 -12.96
N GLU A 88 -4.63 17.22 -11.67
CA GLU A 88 -4.75 18.18 -10.56
C GLU A 88 -3.86 19.43 -10.72
N GLN A 89 -2.74 19.33 -11.45
CA GLN A 89 -1.81 20.45 -11.66
C GLN A 89 -2.05 21.23 -12.96
N PHE A 90 -2.89 20.73 -13.87
CA PHE A 90 -3.06 21.29 -15.23
C PHE A 90 -4.52 21.61 -15.58
N LEU A 91 -5.43 21.54 -14.60
CA LEU A 91 -6.83 21.88 -14.83
C LEU A 91 -6.96 23.37 -15.23
N PRO A 92 -7.65 23.67 -16.35
CA PRO A 92 -7.86 25.04 -16.75
C PRO A 92 -8.87 25.75 -15.83
N ASP A 93 -8.49 26.92 -15.34
CA ASP A 93 -9.33 27.81 -14.52
C ASP A 93 -10.44 28.49 -15.34
N ASP A 94 -10.28 28.57 -16.67
CA ASP A 94 -11.22 29.24 -17.56
C ASP A 94 -12.63 28.60 -17.47
N PRO A 95 -13.68 29.35 -17.07
CA PRO A 95 -15.04 28.83 -16.95
C PRO A 95 -15.69 28.45 -18.29
N THR A 96 -15.14 28.91 -19.42
CA THR A 96 -15.64 28.62 -20.77
C THR A 96 -15.10 27.29 -21.33
N GLN A 97 -14.08 26.71 -20.69
CA GLN A 97 -13.56 25.39 -21.05
C GLN A 97 -14.37 24.29 -20.38
N HIS A 98 -14.99 23.45 -21.22
CA HIS A 98 -15.79 22.30 -20.80
C HIS A 98 -15.13 20.95 -21.06
N THR A 99 -13.98 20.96 -21.74
CA THR A 99 -13.20 19.77 -22.11
C THR A 99 -11.72 20.04 -21.91
N PHE A 100 -11.01 19.09 -21.32
CA PHE A 100 -9.57 19.11 -21.16
C PHE A 100 -9.02 17.74 -21.58
N GLU A 101 -7.96 17.71 -22.38
CA GLU A 101 -7.31 16.46 -22.77
C GLU A 101 -5.80 16.62 -22.80
N PHE A 102 -5.11 15.56 -22.40
CA PHE A 102 -3.65 15.52 -22.43
C PHE A 102 -3.18 14.09 -22.73
N SER A 103 -2.01 14.02 -23.36
CA SER A 103 -1.36 12.75 -23.68
C SER A 103 -0.18 12.50 -22.76
N PHE A 104 -0.03 11.26 -22.33
CA PHE A 104 1.06 10.81 -21.47
C PHE A 104 1.46 9.38 -21.85
N LYS A 105 2.65 8.96 -21.41
CA LYS A 105 3.21 7.65 -21.76
C LYS A 105 3.29 6.77 -20.52
N ILE A 106 2.72 5.57 -20.60
CA ILE A 106 2.88 4.49 -19.61
C ILE A 106 3.42 3.25 -20.35
N ASP A 107 4.44 2.60 -19.80
CA ASP A 107 5.02 1.36 -20.36
C ASP A 107 5.35 1.45 -21.86
N GLY A 108 5.84 2.62 -22.31
CA GLY A 108 6.18 2.88 -23.71
C GLY A 108 4.99 3.20 -24.63
N THR A 109 3.76 3.05 -24.15
CA THR A 109 2.52 3.31 -24.91
C THR A 109 1.99 4.72 -24.62
N ASN A 110 1.63 5.46 -25.66
CA ASN A 110 0.96 6.75 -25.51
C ASN A 110 -0.53 6.55 -25.22
N HIS A 111 -1.04 7.24 -24.22
CA HIS A 111 -2.44 7.29 -23.86
C HIS A 111 -2.91 8.74 -23.88
N THR A 112 -4.15 8.97 -24.28
CA THR A 112 -4.78 10.29 -24.16
C THR A 112 -5.94 10.21 -23.19
N ALA A 113 -5.85 10.95 -22.07
CA ALA A 113 -6.95 11.08 -21.12
C ALA A 113 -7.79 12.31 -21.46
N ARG A 114 -9.11 12.17 -21.31
CA ARG A 114 -10.08 13.24 -21.51
C ARG A 114 -10.88 13.48 -20.23
N TYR A 115 -11.02 14.75 -19.87
CA TYR A 115 -11.84 15.24 -18.78
C TYR A 115 -12.93 16.17 -19.31
N LYS A 116 -14.10 16.12 -18.68
CA LYS A 116 -15.24 17.00 -18.96
C LYS A 116 -15.69 17.68 -17.69
N ARG A 117 -16.14 18.93 -17.81
CA ARG A 117 -16.70 19.65 -16.68
C ARG A 117 -18.16 19.24 -16.49
N ASN A 118 -18.52 18.84 -15.28
CA ASN A 118 -19.88 18.47 -14.92
C ASN A 118 -20.74 19.71 -14.64
N PRO A 119 -22.08 19.58 -14.49
CA PRO A 119 -22.96 20.71 -14.18
C PRO A 119 -22.66 21.43 -12.85
N GLN A 120 -21.87 20.81 -11.97
CA GLN A 120 -21.41 21.38 -10.69
C GLN A 120 -20.07 22.13 -10.84
N GLY A 121 -19.53 22.23 -12.06
CA GLY A 121 -18.28 22.92 -12.35
C GLY A 121 -17.01 22.10 -12.07
N GLN A 122 -17.15 20.82 -11.68
CA GLN A 122 -16.05 19.92 -11.35
C GLN A 122 -15.60 19.16 -12.59
N TRP A 123 -14.30 18.83 -12.65
CA TRP A 123 -13.73 18.05 -13.75
C TRP A 123 -13.86 16.56 -13.47
N GLU A 124 -14.46 15.82 -14.42
CA GLU A 124 -14.68 14.38 -14.34
C GLU A 124 -13.99 13.66 -15.51
N TYR A 125 -13.38 12.52 -15.21
CA TYR A 125 -12.76 11.67 -16.23
C TYR A 125 -13.82 11.12 -17.19
N ALA A 126 -13.68 11.48 -18.47
CA ALA A 126 -14.61 11.16 -19.53
C ALA A 126 -14.15 9.99 -20.43
N GLY A 127 -12.95 9.46 -20.20
CA GLY A 127 -12.41 8.28 -20.88
C GLY A 127 -10.98 8.44 -21.40
N LYS A 128 -10.48 7.38 -22.04
CA LYS A 128 -9.19 7.33 -22.73
C LYS A 128 -9.37 6.99 -24.21
N ASN A 129 -8.52 7.56 -25.05
CA ASN A 129 -8.27 7.13 -26.43
C ASN A 129 -6.83 6.63 -26.58
#